data_AF-A0A6J4Q9Q7-F1
#
_entry.id   AF-A0A6J4Q9Q7-F1
#
_cell.length_a   1.000
_cell.length_b   1.000
_cell.length_c   1.000
_cell.angle_alpha   90.00
_cell.angle_beta   90.00
_cell.angle_gamma   90.00
#
_symmetry.space_group_name_H-M   'P 1'
#
loop_
_entity.id
_entity.type
_entity.pdbx_description
1 polymer ?
#
loop_
_entity_poly.entity_id
_entity_poly.type
_entity_poly.pdbx_seq_one_letter_code
_entity_poly.pdbx_strand_id
1 'polypeptide(L)'
;MISRLEIETWDEEPCDEQERAKLTRPRLTETFHGNVEGRSAVKLLMAYVSADGLAPYVASSVSSAASTGGRTVSSYTTALVPPD
;
A
#
# COMPACT_ATOMS: atom_id res chain seq x y z
N MET A 1 3.11 16.14 16.90
CA MET A 1 4.29 15.27 16.76
C MET A 1 4.21 14.63 15.37
N ILE A 2 5.24 14.77 14.53
CA ILE A 2 5.25 14.26 13.15
C ILE A 2 6.06 12.97 13.15
N SER A 3 5.49 11.87 12.65
CA SER A 3 6.23 10.63 12.36
C SER A 3 6.47 10.56 10.86
N ARG A 4 7.62 10.03 10.44
CA ARG A 4 7.99 9.88 9.03
C ARG A 4 7.81 8.43 8.62
N LEU A 5 7.22 8.24 7.44
CA LEU A 5 7.10 6.96 6.76
C LEU A 5 7.99 7.00 5.52
N GLU A 6 8.80 5.96 5.33
CA GLU A 6 9.61 5.78 4.13
C GLU A 6 9.23 4.46 3.47
N ILE A 7 8.95 4.49 2.16
CA ILE A 7 8.76 3.28 1.35
C ILE A 7 10.14 2.89 0.80
N GLU A 8 10.67 1.75 1.25
CA GLU A 8 12.00 1.27 0.86
C GLU A 8 11.98 0.49 -0.44
N THR A 9 10.98 -0.39 -0.59
CA THR A 9 10.86 -1.27 -1.76
C THR A 9 9.45 -1.20 -2.30
N TRP A 10 9.30 -1.18 -3.61
CA TRP A 10 8.02 -1.30 -4.29
C TRP A 10 8.16 -2.32 -5.41
N ASP A 11 7.61 -3.52 -5.19
CA ASP A 11 7.63 -4.61 -6.14
C ASP A 11 6.21 -4.85 -6.66
N GLU A 12 5.90 -4.29 -7.83
CA GLU A 12 4.55 -4.35 -8.41
C GLU A 12 4.48 -5.37 -9.54
N GLU A 13 3.69 -6.42 -9.31
CA GLU A 13 3.39 -7.43 -10.32
C GLU A 13 1.96 -7.27 -10.85
N PRO A 14 1.75 -7.21 -12.19
CA PRO A 14 0.42 -7.29 -12.78
C PRO A 14 -0.18 -8.68 -12.55
N CYS A 15 -1.44 -8.71 -12.14
CA CYS A 15 -2.22 -9.93 -11.96
C CYS A 15 -3.20 -10.17 -13.10
N ASP A 16 -3.82 -9.10 -13.59
CA ASP A 16 -4.74 -9.13 -14.73
C ASP A 16 -4.59 -7.81 -15.49
N GLU A 17 -4.52 -7.91 -16.82
CA GLU A 17 -4.41 -6.76 -17.72
C GLU A 17 -5.49 -6.88 -18.79
N GLN A 18 -6.33 -5.85 -18.86
CA GLN A 18 -7.38 -5.67 -19.85
C GLN A 18 -7.15 -4.38 -20.59
N GLU A 19 -7.80 -4.20 -21.75
CA GLU A 19 -7.62 -3.05 -22.65
C GLU A 19 -7.69 -1.68 -21.93
N ARG A 20 -8.49 -1.59 -20.85
CA ARG A 20 -8.69 -0.36 -20.07
C ARG A 20 -8.62 -0.55 -18.56
N ALA A 21 -8.11 -1.67 -18.08
CA ALA A 21 -8.01 -1.93 -16.66
C ALA A 21 -6.80 -2.80 -16.33
N LYS A 22 -6.15 -2.53 -15.21
CA LYS A 22 -5.04 -3.34 -14.70
C LYS A 22 -5.29 -3.65 -13.23
N LEU A 23 -5.11 -4.89 -12.83
CA LEU A 23 -5.07 -5.29 -11.43
C LEU A 23 -3.63 -5.63 -11.09
N THR A 24 -3.09 -5.07 -10.01
CA THR A 24 -1.72 -5.35 -9.55
C THR A 24 -1.70 -5.76 -8.09
N ARG A 25 -0.65 -6.50 -7.72
CA ARG A 25 -0.40 -6.91 -6.33
C ARG A 25 0.97 -6.43 -5.87
N PRO A 26 1.12 -5.14 -5.54
CA PRO A 26 2.38 -4.64 -5.02
C PRO A 26 2.73 -5.28 -3.68
N ARG A 27 4.01 -5.58 -3.50
CA ARG A 27 4.63 -5.91 -2.23
C ARG A 27 5.60 -4.79 -1.91
N LEU A 28 5.44 -4.17 -0.76
CA LEU A 28 6.30 -3.08 -0.35
C LEU A 28 6.79 -3.28 1.07
N THR A 29 7.90 -2.61 1.37
CA THR A 29 8.49 -2.56 2.69
C THR A 29 8.52 -1.12 3.14
N GLU A 30 7.98 -0.83 4.31
CA GLU A 30 7.96 0.52 4.88
C GLU A 30 8.79 0.57 6.14
N THR A 31 9.48 1.69 6.35
CA THR A 31 10.18 1.99 7.58
C THR A 31 9.53 3.20 8.25
N PHE A 32 9.19 3.04 9.52
CA PHE A 32 8.59 4.06 10.37
C PHE A 32 9.68 4.68 11.25
N HIS A 33 9.69 6.01 11.30
CA HIS A 33 10.57 6.79 12.16
C HIS A 33 9.77 7.75 13.03
N GLY A 34 10.11 7.85 14.32
CA GLY A 34 9.47 8.76 15.27
C GLY A 34 9.08 8.04 16.56
N ASN A 35 7.81 8.18 16.96
CA ASN A 35 7.31 7.57 18.20
C ASN A 35 7.28 6.03 18.15
N VAL A 36 7.22 5.47 16.94
CA VAL A 36 7.37 4.05 16.66
C VAL A 36 8.48 3.93 15.63
N GLU A 37 9.54 3.20 15.99
CA GLU A 37 10.56 2.77 15.05
C GLU A 37 10.29 1.32 14.65
N GLY A 38 10.33 1.03 13.36
CA GLY A 38 10.12 -0.32 12.89
C GLY A 38 10.00 -0.43 11.38
N ARG A 39 9.99 -1.68 10.91
CA ARG A 39 9.86 -2.04 9.50
C ARG A 39 8.62 -2.92 9.33
N SER A 40 7.76 -2.58 8.36
CA SER A 40 6.59 -3.37 7.98
C SER A 40 6.76 -3.97 6.59
N ALA A 41 6.16 -5.14 6.39
CA ALA A 41 5.90 -5.66 5.06
C ALA A 41 4.41 -5.49 4.75
N VAL A 42 4.11 -4.89 3.61
CA VAL A 42 2.74 -4.60 3.16
C VAL A 42 2.49 -5.29 1.84
N LYS A 43 1.33 -5.96 1.75
CA LYS A 43 0.80 -6.44 0.49
C LYS A 43 -0.41 -5.60 0.14
N LEU A 44 -0.46 -5.08 -1.09
CA LEU A 44 -1.67 -4.45 -1.58
C LEU A 44 -2.29 -5.21 -2.75
N LEU A 45 -3.57 -4.93 -2.98
CA LEU A 45 -4.26 -5.23 -4.23
C LEU A 45 -4.75 -3.89 -4.78
N MET A 46 -4.30 -3.52 -5.98
CA MET A 46 -4.60 -2.24 -6.61
C MET A 46 -5.32 -2.46 -7.93
N ALA A 47 -6.47 -1.82 -8.10
CA ALA A 47 -7.21 -1.81 -9.36
C ALA A 47 -7.07 -0.45 -10.04
N TYR A 48 -6.57 -0.46 -11.27
CA TYR A 48 -6.45 0.68 -12.17
C TYR A 48 -7.55 0.57 -13.22
N VAL A 49 -8.42 1.58 -13.33
CA VAL A 49 -9.45 1.65 -14.37
C VAL A 49 -9.24 2.90 -15.19
N SER A 50 -8.90 2.76 -16.45
CA SER A 50 -8.81 3.85 -17.41
C SER A 50 -10.22 4.17 -17.94
N ALA A 51 -11.02 4.90 -17.18
CA ALA A 51 -12.23 5.53 -17.69
C ALA A 51 -11.87 6.94 -18.15
N ASP A 52 -11.83 7.21 -19.47
CA ASP A 52 -11.73 8.53 -20.10
C ASP A 52 -11.19 9.69 -19.20
N GLY A 53 -9.93 9.56 -18.72
CA GLY A 53 -9.24 10.59 -17.95
C GLY A 53 -9.45 10.62 -16.42
N LEU A 54 -10.23 9.70 -15.84
CA LEU A 54 -10.48 9.59 -14.41
C LEU A 54 -10.32 8.14 -13.95
N ALA A 55 -9.17 7.83 -13.36
CA ALA A 55 -8.91 6.51 -12.78
C ALA A 55 -9.12 6.54 -11.25
N PRO A 56 -10.28 6.08 -10.72
CA PRO A 56 -10.38 5.78 -9.31
C PRO A 56 -9.58 4.51 -9.01
N TYR A 57 -8.62 4.59 -8.08
CA TYR A 57 -7.87 3.42 -7.63
C TYR A 57 -8.44 2.90 -6.32
N VAL A 58 -8.67 1.60 -6.25
CA VAL A 58 -8.94 0.90 -4.99
C VAL A 58 -7.66 0.21 -4.57
N ALA A 59 -7.06 0.65 -3.47
CA ALA A 59 -5.96 -0.05 -2.84
C ALA A 59 -6.44 -0.68 -1.53
N SER A 60 -6.35 -2.00 -1.41
CA SER A 60 -6.51 -2.69 -0.12
C SER A 60 -5.15 -3.14 0.36
N SER A 61 -4.69 -2.68 1.52
CA SER A 61 -3.43 -3.08 2.12
C SER A 61 -3.65 -3.96 3.34
N VAL A 62 -2.81 -4.97 3.47
CA VAL A 62 -2.58 -5.67 4.73
C VAL A 62 -1.13 -5.43 5.11
N SER A 63 -0.92 -4.73 6.23
CA SER A 63 0.39 -4.56 6.81
C SER A 63 0.50 -5.43 8.05
N SER A 64 1.58 -6.20 8.11
CA SER A 64 1.97 -6.92 9.32
C SER A 64 3.38 -6.47 9.69
N ALA A 65 3.54 -6.07 10.95
CA ALA A 65 4.74 -5.59 11.61
C ALA A 65 4.88 -4.06 11.72
N ALA A 66 4.30 -3.53 12.79
CA ALA A 66 5.01 -2.57 13.63
C ALA A 66 5.13 -3.21 15.02
N SER A 67 6.35 -3.40 15.54
CA SER A 67 6.57 -3.79 16.94
C SER A 67 6.62 -2.53 17.78
N THR A 68 5.50 -2.15 18.39
CA THR A 68 5.52 -1.11 19.44
C THR A 68 5.60 -1.82 20.78
N GLY A 69 6.75 -1.75 21.45
CA GLY A 69 6.93 -2.37 22.78
C GLY A 69 6.76 -3.89 22.82
N GLY A 70 7.18 -4.62 21.78
CA GLY A 70 7.12 -6.09 21.73
C GLY A 70 5.76 -6.67 21.29
N ARG A 71 4.81 -5.82 20.87
CA ARG A 71 3.53 -6.25 20.31
C ARG A 71 3.52 -6.08 18.79
N THR A 72 3.28 -7.17 18.07
CA THR A 72 3.03 -7.14 16.63
C THR A 72 1.62 -6.62 16.38
N VAL A 73 1.52 -5.53 15.60
CA VAL A 73 0.24 -5.01 15.11
C VAL A 73 0.09 -5.37 13.64
N SER A 74 -1.13 -5.81 13.27
CA SER A 74 -1.58 -5.92 11.89
C SER A 74 -2.66 -4.89 11.65
N SER A 75 -2.63 -4.22 10.49
CA SER A 75 -3.67 -3.26 10.10
C SER A 75 -4.18 -3.53 8.69
N TYR A 76 -5.45 -3.21 8.48
CA TYR A 76 -6.15 -3.35 7.21
C TYR A 76 -6.68 -1.97 6.83
N THR A 77 -6.32 -1.51 5.64
CA THR A 77 -6.76 -0.20 5.14
C THR A 77 -7.24 -0.37 3.71
N THR A 78 -8.39 0.25 3.40
CA THR A 78 -8.86 0.40 2.03
C THR A 78 -8.96 1.89 1.73
N ALA A 79 -8.31 2.33 0.66
CA ALA A 79 -8.37 3.71 0.20
C ALA A 79 -8.95 3.75 -1.22
N LEU A 80 -9.86 4.71 -1.44
CA LEU A 80 -10.21 5.21 -2.75
C LEU A 80 -9.30 6.40 -3.02
N VAL A 81 -8.38 6.25 -3.97
CA VAL A 81 -7.53 7.36 -4.39
C VAL A 81 -8.23 8.02 -5.59
N PRO A 82 -8.72 9.26 -5.46
CA PRO A 82 -9.26 9.99 -6.60
C PRO A 82 -8.14 10.21 -7.63
N PRO A 83 -8.47 10.28 -8.93
CA PRO A 83 -7.50 10.69 -9.94
C PRO A 83 -7.01 12.12 -9.66
N ASP A 84 -5.72 12.37 -9.93
CA ASP A 84 -5.11 13.70 -9.91
C ASP A 84 -5.72 14.66 -10.95
#